data_AF-A0A6B3GDC1-F1
#
_entry.id   AF-A0A6B3GDC1-F1
#
_cell.length_a   1.000
_cell.length_b   1.000
_cell.length_c   1.000
_cell.angle_alpha   90.00
_cell.angle_beta   90.00
_cell.angle_gamma   90.00
#
_symmetry.space_group_name_H-M   'P 1'
#
loop_
_entity.id
_entity.type
_entity.pdbx_description
1 polymer ?
#
loop_
_entity_poly.entity_id
_entity_poly.type
_entity_poly.pdbx_seq_one_letter_code
_entity_poly.pdbx_strand_id
1 'polypeptide(L)' 'GLAVDGEPSDVQRALSACGAVQCGFCIPGMAMTVHDLLEGNHAPTELETRAALCGNLCRCSGYRGVLDA' A
#
# COMPACT_ATOMS: atom_id res chain seq x y z
N GLY A 1 7.15 4.28 -13.13
CA GLY A 1 6.78 4.27 -11.70
C GLY A 1 5.28 4.17 -11.61
N LEU A 2 4.70 4.07 -10.41
CA LEU A 2 3.24 3.96 -10.27
C LEU A 2 2.48 5.22 -10.72
N ALA A 3 3.10 6.40 -10.59
CA ALA A 3 2.53 7.65 -11.08
C ALA A 3 2.49 7.70 -12.61
N VAL A 4 1.40 8.25 -13.15
CA VAL A 4 1.16 8.45 -14.59
C VAL A 4 0.95 9.94 -14.84
N ASP A 5 1.66 10.52 -15.80
CA ASP A 5 1.59 11.95 -16.15
C ASP A 5 1.79 12.92 -14.97
N GLY A 6 2.59 12.49 -13.98
CA GLY A 6 2.85 13.27 -12.76
C GLY A 6 1.78 13.12 -11.67
N GLU A 7 0.70 12.40 -11.95
CA GLU A 7 -0.37 12.14 -11.00
C GLU A 7 -0.14 10.84 -10.21
N PRO A 8 -0.44 10.81 -8.89
CA PRO A 8 -0.32 9.58 -8.11
C PRO A 8 -1.26 8.49 -8.62
N SER A 9 -0.87 7.22 -8.49
CA SER A 9 -1.77 6.10 -8.75
C SER A 9 -2.90 5.99 -7.71
N ASP A 10 -3.91 5.17 -7.99
CA ASP A 10 -4.98 4.89 -7.01
C ASP A 10 -4.43 4.34 -5.69
N VAL A 11 -3.44 3.43 -5.76
CA VAL A 11 -2.76 2.90 -4.57
C VAL A 11 -2.05 4.02 -3.79
N GLN A 12 -1.34 4.91 -4.48
CA GLN A 12 -0.67 6.03 -3.82
C GLN A 12 -1.66 6.99 -3.16
N ARG A 13 -2.77 7.29 -3.83
CA ARG A 13 -3.87 8.11 -3.30
C ARG A 13 -4.49 7.47 -2.05
N ALA A 14 -4.80 6.18 -2.10
CA ALA A 14 -5.42 5.45 -1.00
C ALA A 14 -4.51 5.41 0.25
N LEU A 15 -3.23 5.07 0.09
CA LEU A 15 -2.26 5.07 1.19
C LEU A 15 -2.13 6.45 1.86
N SER A 16 -2.15 7.52 1.08
CA SER A 16 -2.14 8.88 1.61
C SER A 16 -3.44 9.23 2.34
N ALA A 17 -4.60 8.86 1.79
CA ALA A 17 -5.91 9.16 2.37
C ALA A 17 -6.18 8.42 3.68
N CYS A 18 -5.75 7.16 3.79
CA CYS A 18 -5.98 6.32 4.97
C CYS A 18 -4.93 6.49 6.08
N GLY A 19 -4.07 7.51 6.00
CA GLY A 19 -3.07 7.78 7.03
C GLY A 19 -2.00 6.71 7.15
N ALA A 20 -1.74 5.94 6.08
CA ALA A 20 -0.68 4.93 6.06
C ALA A 20 0.73 5.56 6.17
N VAL A 21 0.87 6.80 5.72
CA VAL A 21 2.14 7.54 5.65
C VAL A 21 2.42 8.29 6.95
N GLN A 22 3.51 7.91 7.64
CA GLN A 22 4.10 8.69 8.72
C GLN A 22 5.51 9.16 8.34
N CYS A 23 6.56 8.41 8.71
CA CYS A 23 7.93 8.72 8.28
C CYS A 23 8.17 8.52 6.77
N GLY A 24 7.25 7.83 6.08
CA GLY A 24 7.27 7.63 4.62
C GLY A 24 8.25 6.58 4.09
N PHE A 25 9.26 6.17 4.86
CA PHE A 25 10.35 5.33 4.36
C PHE A 25 9.91 3.99 3.76
N CYS A 26 8.94 3.31 4.40
CA CYS A 26 8.43 2.01 3.94
C CYS A 26 7.35 2.10 2.85
N ILE A 27 6.82 3.30 2.56
CA ILE A 27 5.64 3.47 1.71
C ILE A 27 5.88 3.10 0.25
N PRO A 28 7.03 3.40 -0.38
CA PRO A 28 7.28 2.95 -1.75
C PRO A 28 7.22 1.42 -1.89
N GLY A 29 7.76 0.67 -0.93
CA GLY A 29 7.70 -0.80 -0.92
C GLY A 29 6.26 -1.31 -0.78
N MET A 30 5.51 -0.74 0.17
CA MET A 30 4.09 -1.07 0.35
C MET A 30 3.25 -0.76 -0.88
N ALA A 31 3.46 0.40 -1.52
CA ALA A 31 2.73 0.78 -2.72
C ALA A 31 2.97 -0.18 -3.88
N MET A 32 4.22 -0.64 -4.07
CA MET A 32 4.53 -1.65 -5.09
C MET A 32 3.88 -3.00 -4.78
N THR A 33 3.95 -3.45 -3.53
CA THR A 33 3.33 -4.72 -3.11
C THR A 33 1.81 -4.72 -3.26
N VAL A 34 1.14 -3.63 -2.87
CA VAL A 34 -0.32 -3.49 -3.02
C VAL A 34 -0.70 -3.40 -4.50
N HIS A 35 0.08 -2.69 -5.31
CA HIS A 35 -0.15 -2.62 -6.75
C HIS A 35 -0.07 -3.99 -7.42
N ASP A 36 1.00 -4.75 -7.16
CA ASP A 36 1.20 -6.11 -7.70
C ASP A 36 0.07 -7.06 -7.25
N LEU A 37 -0.34 -7.01 -5.98
CA LEU A 37 -1.48 -7.77 -5.48
C LEU A 37 -2.76 -7.46 -6.26
N LEU A 38 -3.03 -6.18 -6.52
CA LEU A 38 -4.25 -5.72 -7.20
C LEU A 38 -4.23 -5.97 -8.71
N GLU A 39 -3.05 -6.10 -9.35
CA GLU A 39 -2.94 -6.54 -10.75
C GLU A 39 -3.33 -8.02 -10.90
N GLY A 40 -2.97 -8.87 -9.92
CA GLY A 40 -3.30 -10.31 -9.94
C GLY A 40 -4.67 -10.66 -9.34
N ASN A 41 -5.18 -9.83 -8.42
CA ASN A 41 -6.45 -10.03 -7.72
C ASN A 41 -7.09 -8.68 -7.38
N HIS A 42 -8.13 -8.28 -8.11
CA HIS A 42 -8.81 -6.99 -7.92
C HIS A 42 -9.67 -6.89 -6.65
N ALA A 43 -9.87 -7.99 -5.91
CA ALA A 43 -10.66 -8.01 -4.68
C ALA A 43 -10.05 -8.97 -3.65
N PRO A 44 -8.82 -8.70 -3.17
CA PRO A 44 -8.16 -9.56 -2.21
C PRO A 44 -8.90 -9.55 -0.88
N THR A 45 -8.92 -10.70 -0.22
CA THR A 45 -9.39 -10.80 1.16
C THR A 45 -8.40 -10.12 2.11
N GLU A 46 -8.85 -9.73 3.30
CA GLU A 46 -7.96 -9.14 4.31
C GLU A 46 -6.76 -10.05 4.64
N LEU A 47 -6.97 -11.38 4.63
CA LEU A 47 -5.91 -12.34 4.87
C LEU A 47 -4.84 -12.32 3.77
N GLU A 48 -5.26 -12.25 2.50
CA GLU A 48 -4.35 -12.16 1.36
C GLU A 48 -3.57 -10.84 1.38
N THR A 49 -4.25 -9.73 1.67
CA THR A 49 -3.61 -8.41 1.82
C THR A 49 -2.55 -8.44 2.92
N ARG A 50 -2.86 -9.01 4.09
CA ARG A 50 -1.90 -9.18 5.19
C ARG A 50 -0.72 -10.03 4.77
N ALA A 51 -0.96 -11.16 4.10
CA ALA A 51 0.09 -12.06 3.63
C ALA A 51 1.04 -11.38 2.65
N ALA A 52 0.50 -10.60 1.69
CA ALA A 52 1.31 -9.82 0.74
C ALA A 52 2.19 -8.79 1.47
N LEU A 53 1.66 -8.14 2.50
CA LEU A 53 2.36 -7.11 3.26
C LEU A 53 3.37 -7.65 4.29
N CYS A 54 3.41 -8.96 4.57
CA CYS A 54 4.31 -9.54 5.57
C CYS A 54 5.80 -9.23 5.32
N GLY A 55 6.20 -9.00 4.06
CA GLY A 55 7.57 -8.63 3.70
C GLY A 55 7.90 -7.13 3.87
N ASN A 56 6.90 -6.29 4.11
CA ASN A 56 7.05 -4.84 4.21
C ASN A 56 7.02 -4.39 5.67
N LEU A 57 8.18 -4.15 6.26
CA LEU A 57 8.27 -3.71 7.65
C LEU A 57 7.99 -2.22 7.79
N CYS A 58 7.05 -1.87 8.67
CA CYS A 58 6.78 -0.50 9.08
C CYS A 58 6.96 -0.33 10.59
N ARG A 59 7.69 0.71 10.98
CA ARG A 59 7.91 1.04 12.40
C ARG A 59 6.90 2.04 12.97
N CYS A 60 6.23 2.79 12.10
CA CYS A 60 5.53 4.02 12.49
C CYS A 60 3.99 3.84 12.49
N SER A 61 3.39 3.39 11.39
CA SER A 61 1.93 3.42 11.19
C SER A 61 1.15 2.26 11.82
N GLY A 62 1.82 1.21 12.28
CA GLY A 62 1.14 0.04 12.85
C GLY A 62 0.26 -0.74 11.86
N TYR A 63 0.50 -0.60 10.55
CA TYR A 63 -0.16 -1.29 9.43
C TYR A 63 -1.63 -0.99 9.20
N ARG A 64 -2.35 -0.44 10.18
CA ARG A 64 -3.81 -0.26 10.07
C ARG A 64 -4.21 0.60 8.87
N GLY A 65 -3.57 1.75 8.69
CA GLY A 65 -3.84 2.62 7.54
C GLY A 65 -3.49 2.03 6.19
N VAL A 66 -2.59 1.04 6.12
CA VAL A 66 -2.26 0.31 4.87
C VAL A 66 -3.34 -0.72 4.55
N LEU A 67 -3.96 -1.31 5.57
CA LEU A 67 -5.03 -2.31 5.40
C LEU A 67 -6.39 -1.67 5.14
N ASP A 68 -6.61 -0.44 5.63
CA ASP A 68 -7.83 0.34 5.36
C ASP A 68 -7.76 1.07 3.99
N ALA A 69 -6.57 1.14 3.36
CA ALA A 69 -6.34 1.72 2.02
C ALA A 69 -6.67 0.74 0.91
#